data_AF-A0A2U2D3S7-F1
#
_entry.id   AF-A0A2U2D3S7-F1
#
_cell.length_a   1.000
_cell.length_b   1.000
_cell.length_c   1.000
_cell.angle_alpha   90.00
_cell.angle_beta   90.00
_cell.angle_gamma   90.00
#
_symmetry.space_group_name_H-M   'P 1'
#
loop_
_entity.id
_entity.type
_entity.pdbx_description
1 polymer ?
#
loop_
_entity_poly.entity_id
_entity_poly.type
_entity_poly.pdbx_seq_one_letter_code
_entity_poly.pdbx_strand_id
1 'polypeptide(L)' 'MNRRKKIQQLLKAHAKKASSKLAPVNKDKYVSKADRAKLEAEAEANLGAGVSGSDEG' A
#
# COMPACT_ATOMS: atom_id res chain seq x y z
N MET A 1 -4.17 12.99 35.81
CA MET A 1 -2.91 12.77 35.05
C MET A 1 -1.96 11.96 35.92
N ASN A 2 -2.04 10.63 35.86
CA ASN A 2 -1.24 9.74 36.71
C ASN A 2 -0.23 9.01 35.81
N ARG A 3 0.99 8.72 36.31
CA ARG A 3 2.10 8.16 35.50
C ARG A 3 1.66 6.97 34.65
N ARG A 4 0.88 6.05 35.23
CA ARG A 4 0.32 4.87 34.54
C ARG A 4 -0.51 5.26 33.31
N LYS A 5 -1.40 6.25 33.43
CA LYS A 5 -2.24 6.72 32.31
C LYS A 5 -1.39 7.38 31.21
N LYS A 6 -0.35 8.14 31.59
CA LYS A 6 0.56 8.80 30.64
C LYS A 6 1.37 7.77 29.84
N ILE A 7 1.91 6.75 30.50
CA ILE A 7 2.64 5.66 29.84
C ILE A 7 1.73 4.92 28.85
N GLN A 8 0.51 4.55 29.27
CA GLN A 8 -0.43 3.88 28.37
C GLN A 8 -0.82 4.75 27.16
N GLN A 9 -1.01 6.05 27.35
CA GLN A 9 -1.31 6.97 26.25
C GLN A 9 -0.16 7.04 25.24
N LEU A 10 1.08 7.15 25.72
CA LEU A 10 2.27 7.17 24.87
C LEU A 10 2.41 5.86 24.07
N LEU A 11 2.32 4.70 24.75
CA LEU A 11 2.45 3.40 24.09
C LEU A 11 1.40 3.20 22.99
N LYS A 12 0.14 3.59 23.25
CA LYS A 12 -0.93 3.53 22.24
C LYS A 12 -0.65 4.44 21.04
N ALA A 13 -0.14 5.65 21.28
CA ALA A 13 0.21 6.59 20.22
C ALA A 13 1.37 6.06 19.34
N HIS A 14 2.40 5.46 19.97
CA HIS A 14 3.51 4.85 19.25
C HIS A 14 3.07 3.64 18.42
N ALA A 15 2.25 2.76 18.99
CA ALA A 15 1.71 1.60 18.28
C ALA A 15 0.89 2.02 17.05
N LYS A 16 0.00 3.03 17.20
CA LYS A 16 -0.79 3.57 16.09
C LYS A 16 0.07 4.20 14.99
N LYS A 17 1.15 4.89 15.36
CA LYS A 17 2.09 5.50 14.40
C LYS A 17 2.94 4.45 13.67
N ALA A 18 3.27 3.34 14.34
CA ALA A 18 3.94 2.22 13.69
C ALA A 18 2.98 1.52 12.72
N SER A 19 1.76 1.18 13.16
CA SER A 19 0.78 0.51 12.32
C SER A 19 0.37 1.34 11.11
N SER A 20 0.26 2.67 11.22
CA SER A 20 -0.09 3.53 10.08
C SER A 20 1.02 3.61 9.02
N LYS A 21 2.27 3.30 9.38
CA LYS A 21 3.40 3.29 8.43
C LYS A 21 3.51 1.95 7.70
N LEU A 22 3.17 0.86 8.39
CA LEU A 22 3.19 -0.50 7.86
C LEU A 22 1.90 -0.85 7.11
N ALA A 23 0.78 -0.19 7.42
CA ALA A 23 -0.48 -0.46 6.76
C ALA A 23 -0.41 -0.05 5.28
N PRO A 24 -0.78 -0.95 4.35
CA PRO A 24 -0.94 -0.57 2.95
C PRO A 24 -1.99 0.54 2.88
N VAL A 25 -1.75 1.52 2.01
CA VAL A 25 -2.72 2.57 1.74
C VAL A 25 -3.89 1.91 1.00
N ASN A 26 -4.91 1.50 1.74
CA ASN A 26 -6.13 0.84 1.23
C ASN A 26 -7.02 1.75 0.37
N LYS A 27 -6.51 2.91 -0.05
CA LYS A 27 -7.20 3.80 -0.97
C LYS A 27 -6.55 3.62 -2.32
N ASP A 28 -7.38 3.32 -3.31
CA ASP A 28 -6.96 3.42 -4.70
C ASP A 28 -6.38 4.82 -4.91
N LYS A 29 -5.13 4.87 -5.39
CA LYS A 29 -4.49 6.15 -5.70
C LYS A 29 -5.41 6.89 -6.67
N TYR A 30 -5.81 8.10 -6.30
CA TYR A 30 -6.57 8.93 -7.21
C TYR A 30 -5.66 9.33 -8.36
N VAL A 31 -5.79 8.63 -9.48
CA VAL A 31 -5.12 8.95 -10.74
C VAL A 31 -6.07 9.76 -11.60
N SER A 32 -5.58 10.89 -12.11
CA SER A 32 -6.34 11.70 -13.06
C SER A 32 -6.58 10.92 -14.36
N LYS A 33 -7.55 11.35 -15.18
CA LYS A 33 -7.83 10.69 -16.47
C LYS A 33 -6.58 10.56 -17.37
N ALA A 34 -5.68 11.55 -17.30
CA ALA A 34 -4.44 11.55 -18.07
C ALA A 34 -3.41 10.53 -17.53
N ASP A 35 -3.33 10.37 -16.21
CA ASP A 35 -2.38 9.43 -15.59
C ASP A 35 -2.84 7.98 -15.73
N ARG A 36 -4.16 7.76 -15.74
CA ARG A 36 -4.74 6.44 -16.01
C ARG A 36 -4.39 5.94 -17.41
N ALA A 37 -4.49 6.78 -18.43
CA ALA A 37 -4.11 6.43 -19.80
C ALA A 37 -2.62 6.10 -19.94
N LYS A 38 -1.75 6.81 -19.19
CA LYS A 38 -0.31 6.52 -19.17
C LYS A 38 0.01 5.20 -18.48
N LEU A 39 -0.64 4.92 -17.35
CA LEU A 39 -0.47 3.67 -16.62
C LEU A 39 -1.03 2.47 -17.39
N GLU A 40 -2.12 2.64 -18.16
CA GLU A 40 -2.65 1.60 -19.05
C GLU A 40 -1.68 1.33 -20.21
N ALA A 41 -1.12 2.35 -20.86
CA ALA A 41 -0.10 2.19 -21.90
C ALA A 41 1.22 1.57 -21.37
N GLU A 42 1.66 1.95 -20.16
CA GLU A 42 2.82 1.35 -19.50
C GLU A 42 2.55 -0.09 -19.04
N ALA A 43 1.32 -0.40 -18.59
CA ALA A 43 0.91 -1.75 -18.24
C ALA A 43 0.83 -2.66 -19.49
N GLU A 44 0.26 -2.16 -20.60
CA GLU A 44 0.24 -2.87 -21.89
C GLU A 44 1.65 -3.16 -22.41
N ALA A 45 2.59 -2.22 -22.22
CA ALA A 45 3.98 -2.43 -22.59
C ALA A 45 4.70 -3.46 -21.70
N ASN A 46 4.30 -3.60 -20.43
CA ASN A 46 4.97 -4.48 -19.46
C ASN A 46 4.34 -5.89 -19.37
N LEU A 47 3.06 -6.06 -19.74
CA LEU A 47 2.39 -7.36 -19.83
C LEU A 47 2.83 -8.24 -21.02
N GLY A 48 3.63 -7.70 -21.95
CA GLY A 48 4.19 -8.44 -23.09
C GLY A 48 5.37 -9.38 -22.78
N ALA A 49 5.88 -9.41 -21.54
CA ALA A 49 7.10 -10.14 -21.18
C ALA A 49 6.91 -11.28 -20.14
N GLY A 50 5.68 -11.64 -19.79
CA GLY A 50 5.39 -12.52 -18.63
C GLY A 50 4.57 -13.78 -18.88
N VAL A 51 4.22 -14.13 -20.13
CA VAL A 51 3.49 -15.37 -20.42
C VAL A 51 4.33 -16.28 -21.32
N SER A 52 5.27 -16.99 -20.69
CA SER A 52 5.88 -18.22 -21.20
C SER A 52 5.77 -19.28 -20.12
N GLY A 53 5.01 -20.33 -20.42
CA GLY A 53 4.34 -21.20 -19.45
C GLY A 53 5.15 -22.30 -18.79
N SER A 54 4.43 -23.09 -17.98
CA SER A 54 4.56 -24.53 -17.72
C SER A 54 3.43 -24.86 -16.72
N ASP A 55 2.32 -25.47 -17.11
CA ASP A 55 2.12 -26.87 -17.54
C ASP A 55 2.18 -27.87 -16.36
N GLU A 56 1.34 -28.90 -16.45
CA GLU A 56 0.72 -29.73 -15.41
C GLU A 56 1.64 -30.60 -14.51
N GLY A 57 1.09 -31.07 -13.38
CA GLY A 57 1.65 -32.11 -12.52
C GLY A 57 0.97 -32.23 -11.15
#